data_AF-A0A0K8TLZ7-F1
#
_entry.id   AF-A0A0K8TLZ7-F1
#
_cell.length_a   1.000
_cell.length_b   1.000
_cell.length_c   1.000
_cell.angle_alpha   90.00
_cell.angle_beta   90.00
_cell.angle_gamma   90.00
#
_symmetry.space_group_name_H-M   'P 1'
#
loop_
_entity.id
_entity.type
_entity.pdbx_description
1 polymer ?
#
loop_
_entity_poly.entity_id
_entity_poly.type
_entity_poly.pdbx_seq_one_letter_code
_entity_poly.pdbx_strand_id
1 'polypeptide(L)'
;DPAAEHFDYNPLVDIRDLIQLDDAMEDEELHYGPNGGLVFCLEFLIENQEWLKDQLCGGSDDEADNDPDDDYILFDMPGQIELFTHLNMGRELVNLLTSWNFRICTVFLVDSQFMVDGAKFLSGTMAALSVMANLEMPHVNVLNKMDLLSKTARTQLDKFLDPDPVALLGDVTNESAWGRKYRKLSEAIGHLIEDFSLVRFVPLNINVEESIADLLYQIDHVIQYGEEGDVKTRDFGPPEPEED
;
A
#
# COMPACT_ATOMS: atom_id res chain seq x y z
N ASP A 1 3.45 0.47 13.40
CA ASP A 1 3.60 -0.98 13.66
C ASP A 1 3.87 -1.23 15.16
N PRO A 2 3.00 -1.95 15.90
CA PRO A 2 3.21 -2.26 17.31
C PRO A 2 4.33 -3.29 17.56
N ALA A 3 4.80 -4.03 16.54
CA ALA A 3 5.93 -4.94 16.65
C ALA A 3 7.29 -4.28 16.35
N ALA A 4 7.31 -3.00 16.00
CA ALA A 4 8.56 -2.31 15.66
C ALA A 4 9.41 -2.05 16.92
N GLU A 5 10.63 -2.58 16.93
CA GLU A 5 11.59 -2.37 18.03
C GLU A 5 12.38 -1.06 17.87
N HIS A 6 12.70 -0.68 16.64
CA HIS A 6 13.56 0.44 16.29
C HIS A 6 13.02 1.23 15.11
N PHE A 7 13.07 2.56 15.20
CA PHE A 7 12.73 3.48 14.12
C PHE A 7 13.95 4.31 13.73
N ASP A 8 14.20 4.43 12.43
CA ASP A 8 15.19 5.34 11.85
C ASP A 8 14.60 6.74 11.56
N TYR A 9 13.35 6.97 11.97
CA TYR A 9 12.58 8.19 11.79
C TYR A 9 11.82 8.53 13.08
N ASN A 10 11.36 9.78 13.22
CA ASN A 10 10.54 10.20 14.35
C ASN A 10 9.05 10.10 13.99
N PRO A 11 8.28 9.14 14.54
CA PRO A 11 6.87 9.02 14.24
C PRO A 11 6.08 10.21 14.79
N LEU A 12 5.06 10.65 14.04
CA LEU A 12 4.08 11.63 14.53
C LEU A 12 3.18 11.00 15.61
N VAL A 13 2.72 9.78 15.33
CA VAL A 13 1.88 8.97 16.21
C VAL A 13 2.46 7.57 16.30
N ASP A 14 2.62 7.05 17.51
CA ASP A 14 3.11 5.69 17.75
C ASP A 14 2.04 4.87 18.48
N ILE A 15 1.55 3.80 17.84
CA ILE A 15 0.56 2.88 18.43
C ILE A 15 1.05 2.29 19.76
N ARG A 16 2.36 2.21 19.99
CA ARG A 16 2.94 1.70 21.23
C ARG A 16 2.66 2.57 22.45
N ASP A 17 2.20 3.81 22.26
CA ASP A 17 1.70 4.68 23.33
C ASP A 17 0.27 4.31 23.76
N LEU A 18 -0.46 3.60 22.90
CA LEU A 18 -1.79 3.06 23.18
C LEU A 18 -1.71 1.61 23.67
N ILE A 19 -1.01 0.75 22.93
CA ILE A 19 -0.86 -0.68 23.23
C ILE A 19 0.44 -1.24 22.66
N GLN A 20 1.20 -1.97 23.48
CA GLN A 20 2.41 -2.67 23.05
C GLN A 20 2.12 -4.14 22.77
N LEU A 21 2.83 -4.71 21.80
CA LEU A 21 2.67 -6.13 21.45
C LEU A 21 3.04 -7.05 22.63
N ASP A 22 4.08 -6.69 23.37
CA ASP A 22 4.53 -7.46 24.54
C ASP A 22 3.44 -7.50 25.62
N ASP A 23 2.76 -6.38 25.89
CA ASP A 23 1.65 -6.34 26.85
C ASP A 23 0.51 -7.30 26.43
N ALA A 24 0.18 -7.34 25.14
CA ALA A 24 -0.84 -8.24 24.60
C ALA A 24 -0.43 -9.73 24.65
N MET A 25 0.88 -10.01 24.61
CA MET A 25 1.42 -11.38 24.68
C MET A 25 1.65 -11.87 26.10
N GLU A 26 2.00 -10.98 27.02
CA GLU A 26 2.27 -11.28 28.44
C GLU A 26 0.99 -11.40 29.27
N ASP A 27 -0.16 -11.00 28.73
CA ASP A 27 -1.46 -11.17 29.38
C ASP A 27 -1.74 -12.66 29.69
N GLU A 28 -1.88 -12.94 30.99
CA GLU A 28 -2.07 -14.29 31.52
C GLU A 28 -3.45 -14.90 31.17
N GLU A 29 -4.42 -14.10 30.73
CA GLU A 29 -5.75 -14.56 30.33
C GLU A 29 -5.84 -14.85 28.83
N LEU A 30 -5.15 -14.07 27.99
CA LEU A 30 -5.26 -14.13 26.53
C LEU A 30 -4.30 -15.15 25.88
N HIS A 31 -3.08 -15.31 26.41
CA HIS A 31 -2.06 -16.25 25.91
C HIS A 31 -1.81 -16.17 24.39
N TYR A 32 -1.76 -14.97 23.83
CA TYR A 32 -1.55 -14.81 22.40
C TYR A 32 -0.11 -15.10 21.96
N GLY A 33 0.03 -15.72 20.79
CA GLY A 33 1.31 -15.73 20.06
C GLY A 33 1.53 -14.42 19.30
N PRO A 34 2.71 -14.19 18.71
CA PRO A 34 3.06 -12.90 18.08
C PRO A 34 2.06 -12.39 17.05
N ASN A 35 1.60 -13.26 16.13
CA ASN A 35 0.60 -12.86 15.13
C ASN A 35 -0.79 -12.60 15.76
N GLY A 36 -1.14 -13.31 16.82
CA GLY A 36 -2.40 -13.08 17.55
C GLY A 36 -2.38 -11.77 18.32
N GLY A 37 -1.25 -11.47 18.96
CA GLY A 37 -1.04 -10.18 19.65
C GLY A 37 -1.07 -9.00 18.67
N LEU A 38 -0.53 -9.15 17.46
CA LEU A 38 -0.62 -8.13 16.42
C LEU A 38 -2.06 -7.84 15.98
N VAL A 39 -2.85 -8.90 15.77
CA VAL A 39 -4.28 -8.74 15.45
C VAL A 39 -4.99 -8.01 16.59
N PHE A 40 -4.76 -8.42 17.83
CA PHE A 40 -5.34 -7.79 19.01
C PHE A 40 -4.95 -6.30 19.13
N CYS A 41 -3.69 -5.95 18.90
CA CYS A 41 -3.24 -4.55 18.96
C CYS A 41 -3.98 -3.67 17.94
N LEU A 42 -4.21 -4.20 16.73
CA LEU A 42 -4.96 -3.47 15.71
C LEU A 42 -6.46 -3.42 16.04
N GLU A 43 -7.05 -4.48 16.60
CA GLU A 43 -8.44 -4.49 17.06
C GLU A 43 -8.65 -3.44 18.14
N PHE A 44 -7.74 -3.41 19.11
CA PHE A 44 -7.74 -2.42 20.18
C PHE A 44 -7.59 -0.99 19.64
N LEU A 45 -6.76 -0.76 18.62
CA LEU A 45 -6.66 0.54 17.96
C LEU A 45 -8.00 0.97 17.31
N ILE A 46 -8.67 0.05 16.61
CA ILE A 46 -9.96 0.35 15.95
C ILE A 46 -11.06 0.62 16.98
N GLU A 47 -11.10 -0.14 18.08
CA GLU A 47 -12.03 0.12 19.19
C GLU A 47 -11.76 1.47 19.86
N ASN A 48 -10.50 1.90 19.93
CA ASN A 48 -10.07 3.17 20.49
C ASN A 48 -9.77 4.22 19.39
N GLN A 49 -10.52 4.20 18.29
CA GLN A 49 -10.36 5.10 17.15
C GLN A 49 -10.35 6.60 17.49
N GLU A 50 -11.02 7.01 18.58
CA GLU A 50 -11.02 8.40 19.05
C GLU A 50 -9.62 8.86 19.44
N TRP A 51 -8.82 7.99 20.06
CA TRP A 51 -7.42 8.29 20.39
C TRP A 51 -6.63 8.60 19.12
N LEU A 52 -6.76 7.76 18.08
CA LEU A 52 -6.06 7.97 16.81
C LEU A 52 -6.54 9.25 16.11
N LYS A 53 -7.85 9.50 16.12
CA LYS A 53 -8.44 10.72 15.54
C LYS A 53 -7.92 11.97 16.25
N ASP A 54 -7.83 11.96 17.57
CA ASP A 54 -7.31 13.10 18.34
C ASP A 54 -5.84 13.36 18.03
N GLN A 55 -5.04 12.31 17.87
CA GLN A 55 -3.63 12.43 17.50
C GLN A 55 -3.43 12.97 16.08
N LEU A 56 -4.26 12.55 15.12
CA LEU A 56 -4.14 12.93 13.71
C LEU A 56 -4.83 14.25 13.36
N CYS A 57 -5.99 14.51 13.94
CA CYS A 57 -6.85 15.66 13.62
C CYS A 57 -6.87 16.72 14.74
N GLY A 58 -6.15 16.52 15.84
CA GLY A 58 -5.97 17.55 16.86
C GLY A 58 -7.21 17.88 17.69
N GLY A 59 -8.02 16.88 18.06
CA GLY A 59 -8.98 16.87 19.19
C GLY A 59 -9.90 18.08 19.42
N SER A 60 -10.07 18.98 18.46
CA SER A 60 -10.82 20.23 18.62
C SER A 60 -11.89 20.35 17.56
N ASP A 61 -13.14 20.48 18.04
CA ASP A 61 -14.35 20.81 17.27
C ASP A 61 -14.31 22.23 16.65
N ASP A 62 -13.12 22.82 16.47
CA ASP A 62 -12.97 24.11 15.82
C ASP A 62 -12.96 23.89 14.30
N GLU A 63 -14.17 23.64 13.75
CA GLU A 63 -14.51 23.59 12.32
C GLU A 63 -14.27 24.93 11.57
N ALA A 64 -13.41 25.81 12.07
CA ALA A 64 -13.20 27.13 11.49
C ALA A 64 -11.70 27.47 11.41
N ASP A 65 -11.22 27.56 10.18
CA ASP A 65 -10.05 28.34 9.72
C ASP A 65 -8.69 27.64 9.53
N ASN A 66 -8.55 26.34 9.76
CA ASN A 66 -7.41 25.60 9.21
C ASN A 66 -7.92 24.70 8.09
N ASP A 67 -7.68 25.08 6.84
CA ASP A 67 -7.69 24.12 5.73
C ASP A 67 -6.88 22.89 6.20
N PRO A 68 -7.34 21.64 5.93
CA PRO A 68 -6.53 20.47 6.23
C PRO A 68 -5.17 20.71 5.60
N ASP A 69 -4.11 20.70 6.41
CA ASP A 69 -2.76 20.86 5.91
C ASP A 69 -2.56 19.84 4.78
N ASP A 70 -2.08 20.31 3.62
CA ASP A 70 -1.93 19.53 2.39
C ASP A 70 -0.71 18.59 2.53
N ASP A 71 -0.70 17.78 3.60
CA ASP A 71 0.43 16.98 4.05
C ASP A 71 0.21 15.48 3.76
N TYR A 72 1.33 14.77 3.58
CA TYR A 72 1.33 13.31 3.49
C TYR A 72 1.41 12.69 4.88
N ILE A 73 0.46 11.82 5.20
CA ILE A 73 0.55 10.93 6.35
C ILE A 73 0.94 9.53 5.87
N LEU A 74 2.11 9.07 6.31
CA LEU A 74 2.61 7.73 6.04
C LEU A 74 2.28 6.80 7.21
N PHE A 75 1.48 5.77 6.95
CA PHE A 75 1.16 4.74 7.92
C PHE A 75 2.12 3.56 7.78
N ASP A 76 2.99 3.37 8.77
CA ASP A 76 3.85 2.19 8.84
C ASP A 76 3.09 1.01 9.48
N MET A 77 2.72 0.06 8.62
CA MET A 77 1.86 -1.07 8.95
C MET A 77 2.68 -2.33 9.24
N PRO A 78 2.16 -3.28 10.06
CA PRO A 78 2.87 -4.52 10.35
C PRO A 78 3.16 -5.33 9.08
N GLY A 79 4.30 -6.03 9.04
CA GLY A 79 4.76 -6.79 7.88
C GLY A 79 3.98 -8.07 7.56
N GLN A 80 3.03 -8.47 8.39
CA GLN A 80 2.25 -9.70 8.29
C GLN A 80 1.14 -9.54 7.25
N ILE A 81 1.30 -10.18 6.09
CA ILE A 81 0.39 -10.03 4.93
C ILE A 81 -1.02 -10.58 5.20
N GLU A 82 -1.18 -11.46 6.20
CA GLU A 82 -2.46 -12.02 6.63
C GLU A 82 -3.45 -10.93 7.06
N LEU A 83 -2.95 -9.85 7.65
CA LEU A 83 -3.71 -8.67 8.08
C LEU A 83 -4.42 -7.96 6.92
N PHE A 84 -3.92 -8.13 5.69
CA PHE A 84 -4.38 -7.44 4.49
C PHE A 84 -5.01 -8.37 3.45
N THR A 85 -4.81 -9.69 3.56
CA THR A 85 -5.31 -10.64 2.56
C THR A 85 -6.66 -11.25 2.92
N HIS A 86 -6.86 -11.64 4.17
CA HIS A 86 -8.07 -12.35 4.59
C HIS A 86 -8.62 -11.92 5.96
N LEU A 87 -7.87 -11.11 6.71
CA LEU A 87 -8.40 -10.41 7.87
C LEU A 87 -8.98 -9.06 7.43
N ASN A 88 -9.98 -8.57 8.18
CA ASN A 88 -10.70 -7.34 7.86
C ASN A 88 -10.06 -6.08 8.45
N MET A 89 -9.06 -6.23 9.32
CA MET A 89 -8.43 -5.14 10.07
C MET A 89 -7.93 -4.01 9.18
N GLY A 90 -7.21 -4.35 8.10
CA GLY A 90 -6.74 -3.34 7.15
C GLY A 90 -7.89 -2.58 6.48
N ARG A 91 -8.98 -3.27 6.12
CA ARG A 91 -10.17 -2.66 5.51
C ARG A 91 -10.91 -1.74 6.49
N GLU A 92 -11.07 -2.18 7.75
CA GLU A 92 -11.75 -1.39 8.78
C GLU A 92 -10.98 -0.09 9.08
N LEU A 93 -9.65 -0.16 9.22
CA LEU A 93 -8.80 1.01 9.41
C LEU A 93 -8.88 1.98 8.22
N VAL A 94 -8.85 1.45 6.99
CA VAL A 94 -9.00 2.26 5.78
C VAL A 94 -10.36 2.95 5.73
N ASN A 95 -11.45 2.24 6.03
CA ASN A 95 -12.80 2.82 6.05
C ASN A 95 -12.92 3.92 7.10
N LEU A 96 -12.29 3.71 8.26
CA LEU A 96 -12.24 4.68 9.33
C LEU A 96 -11.52 5.96 8.90
N LEU A 97 -10.31 5.84 8.37
CA LEU A 97 -9.54 6.99 7.88
C LEU A 97 -10.28 7.71 6.75
N THR A 98 -10.91 6.97 5.83
CA THR A 98 -11.72 7.57 4.76
C THR A 98 -12.92 8.35 5.32
N SER A 99 -13.54 7.85 6.41
CA SER A 99 -14.64 8.56 7.09
C SER A 99 -14.21 9.88 7.73
N TRP A 100 -12.92 10.05 8.00
CA TRP A 100 -12.31 11.28 8.49
C TRP A 100 -11.80 12.18 7.36
N ASN A 101 -12.25 11.92 6.12
CA ASN A 101 -11.92 12.71 4.93
C ASN A 101 -10.45 12.61 4.47
N PHE A 102 -9.75 11.52 4.84
CA PHE A 102 -8.44 11.19 4.26
C PHE A 102 -8.59 10.60 2.86
N ARG A 103 -7.73 11.05 1.94
CA ARG A 103 -7.53 10.41 0.63
C ARG A 103 -6.46 9.33 0.79
N ILE A 104 -6.84 8.07 0.58
CA ILE A 104 -5.99 6.93 0.89
C ILE A 104 -5.53 6.23 -0.38
N CYS A 105 -4.23 5.91 -0.44
CA CYS A 105 -3.66 4.97 -1.38
C CYS A 105 -2.83 3.94 -0.63
N THR A 106 -3.01 2.67 -0.99
CA THR A 106 -2.18 1.58 -0.47
C THR A 106 -0.92 1.42 -1.33
N VAL A 107 0.26 1.57 -0.72
CA VAL A 107 1.54 1.26 -1.36
C VAL A 107 1.98 -0.15 -0.96
N PHE A 108 1.81 -1.12 -1.86
CA PHE A 108 2.13 -2.52 -1.59
C PHE A 108 3.57 -2.85 -2.02
N LEU A 109 4.47 -3.00 -1.04
CA LEU A 109 5.88 -3.29 -1.29
C LEU A 109 6.13 -4.79 -1.44
N VAL A 110 6.73 -5.18 -2.56
CA VAL A 110 7.21 -6.54 -2.83
C VAL A 110 8.72 -6.51 -3.02
N ASP A 111 9.44 -7.38 -2.34
CA ASP A 111 10.90 -7.49 -2.54
C ASP A 111 11.18 -8.10 -3.93
N SER A 112 11.92 -7.36 -4.75
CA SER A 112 12.20 -7.71 -6.13
C SER A 112 12.91 -9.05 -6.31
N GLN A 113 13.66 -9.54 -5.30
CA GLN A 113 14.30 -10.86 -5.36
C GLN A 113 13.30 -12.01 -5.38
N PHE A 114 12.09 -11.81 -4.87
CA PHE A 114 11.01 -12.79 -4.93
C PHE A 114 10.22 -12.75 -6.24
N MET A 115 10.62 -11.95 -7.22
CA MET A 115 9.87 -11.79 -8.48
C MET A 115 10.70 -12.17 -9.72
N VAL A 116 11.85 -12.83 -9.53
CA VAL A 116 12.84 -13.09 -10.59
C VAL A 116 12.57 -14.34 -11.45
N ASP A 117 11.61 -15.17 -11.08
CA ASP A 117 11.19 -16.33 -11.88
C ASP A 117 9.65 -16.38 -12.01
N GLY A 118 9.17 -17.00 -13.08
CA GLY A 118 7.75 -16.91 -13.46
C GLY A 118 6.80 -17.48 -12.40
N ALA A 119 7.20 -18.52 -11.66
CA ALA A 119 6.34 -19.10 -10.63
C ALA A 119 6.22 -18.18 -9.41
N LYS A 120 7.33 -17.58 -8.98
CA LYS A 120 7.28 -16.60 -7.89
C LYS A 120 6.60 -15.30 -8.31
N PHE A 121 6.83 -14.84 -9.54
CA PHE A 121 6.11 -13.69 -10.10
C PHE A 121 4.60 -13.91 -10.06
N LEU A 122 4.13 -15.06 -10.54
CA LEU A 122 2.71 -15.45 -10.49
C LEU A 122 2.17 -15.43 -9.05
N SER A 123 2.94 -15.96 -8.10
CA SER A 123 2.57 -15.96 -6.69
C SER A 123 2.50 -14.56 -6.09
N GLY A 124 3.47 -13.69 -6.39
CA GLY A 124 3.50 -12.32 -5.90
C GLY A 124 2.36 -11.48 -6.47
N THR A 125 2.06 -11.64 -7.76
CA THR A 125 0.91 -10.99 -8.40
C THR A 125 -0.42 -11.44 -7.81
N MET A 126 -0.58 -12.74 -7.53
CA MET A 126 -1.78 -13.26 -6.85
C MET A 126 -1.91 -12.69 -5.43
N ALA A 127 -0.80 -12.56 -4.69
CA ALA A 127 -0.81 -11.97 -3.36
C ALA A 127 -1.23 -10.48 -3.41
N ALA A 128 -0.66 -9.71 -4.35
CA ALA A 128 -1.05 -8.32 -4.59
C ALA A 128 -2.54 -8.21 -4.94
N LEU A 129 -3.05 -9.04 -5.86
CA LEU A 129 -4.47 -9.07 -6.21
C LEU A 129 -5.36 -9.42 -5.01
N SER A 130 -4.93 -10.34 -4.14
CA SER A 130 -5.68 -10.69 -2.93
C SER A 130 -5.78 -9.50 -1.98
N VAL A 131 -4.69 -8.74 -1.79
CA VAL A 131 -4.70 -7.53 -0.97
C VAL A 131 -5.56 -6.44 -1.59
N MET A 132 -5.44 -6.21 -2.91
CA MET A 132 -6.27 -5.25 -3.64
C MET A 132 -7.76 -5.56 -3.52
N ALA A 133 -8.14 -6.83 -3.69
CA ALA A 133 -9.52 -7.27 -3.57
C ALA A 133 -10.04 -7.17 -2.13
N ASN A 134 -9.19 -7.41 -1.13
CA ASN A 134 -9.61 -7.35 0.27
C ASN A 134 -9.66 -5.92 0.82
N LEU A 135 -8.79 -5.01 0.39
CA LEU A 135 -8.78 -3.62 0.84
C LEU A 135 -9.73 -2.72 0.02
N GLU A 136 -9.99 -3.05 -1.24
CA GLU A 136 -10.90 -2.29 -2.13
C GLU A 136 -10.51 -0.81 -2.31
N MET A 137 -9.22 -0.50 -2.19
CA MET A 137 -8.68 0.86 -2.34
C MET A 137 -7.84 1.04 -3.60
N PRO A 138 -7.53 2.27 -4.01
CA PRO A 138 -6.47 2.53 -4.97
C PRO A 138 -5.13 1.98 -4.47
N HIS A 139 -4.43 1.20 -5.30
CA HIS A 139 -3.17 0.54 -4.94
C HIS A 139 -2.05 0.90 -5.92
N VAL A 140 -0.86 1.14 -5.36
CA VAL A 140 0.40 1.20 -6.10
C VAL A 140 1.27 0.03 -5.66
N ASN A 141 1.51 -0.93 -6.57
CA ASN A 141 2.36 -2.08 -6.27
C ASN A 141 3.81 -1.73 -6.62
N VAL A 142 4.73 -1.95 -5.70
CA VAL A 142 6.12 -1.49 -5.82
C VAL A 142 7.06 -2.67 -5.68
N LEU A 143 8.03 -2.78 -6.59
CA LEU A 143 9.14 -3.71 -6.45
C LEU A 143 10.30 -3.01 -5.78
N ASN A 144 10.50 -3.27 -4.51
CA ASN A 144 11.56 -2.67 -3.72
C ASN A 144 12.90 -3.43 -3.90
N LYS A 145 13.98 -2.78 -3.48
CA LYS A 145 15.36 -3.31 -3.43
C LYS A 145 15.92 -3.66 -4.80
N MET A 146 15.55 -2.90 -5.83
CA MET A 146 16.04 -3.10 -7.20
C MET A 146 17.57 -2.96 -7.31
N ASP A 147 18.20 -2.25 -6.38
CA ASP A 147 19.65 -2.13 -6.23
C ASP A 147 20.36 -3.45 -5.84
N LEU A 148 19.65 -4.37 -5.19
CA LEU A 148 20.20 -5.66 -4.77
C LEU A 148 20.16 -6.71 -5.90
N LEU A 149 19.53 -6.41 -7.03
CA LEU A 149 19.43 -7.35 -8.15
C LEU A 149 20.72 -7.38 -8.97
N SER A 150 21.14 -8.61 -9.33
CA SER A 150 22.17 -8.80 -10.35
C SER A 150 21.65 -8.35 -11.72
N LYS A 151 22.55 -7.97 -12.63
CA LYS A 151 22.19 -7.60 -14.02
C LYS A 151 21.32 -8.66 -14.69
N THR A 152 21.64 -9.94 -14.49
CA THR A 152 20.87 -11.05 -15.05
C THR A 152 19.49 -11.16 -14.43
N ALA A 153 19.35 -11.00 -13.11
CA ALA A 153 18.06 -11.04 -12.44
C ALA A 153 17.17 -9.86 -12.86
N ARG A 154 17.76 -8.66 -13.01
CA ARG A 154 17.05 -7.48 -13.51
C ARG A 154 16.50 -7.71 -14.92
N THR A 155 17.30 -8.24 -15.84
CA THR A 155 16.82 -8.56 -17.20
C THR A 155 15.71 -9.61 -17.22
N GLN A 156 15.67 -10.55 -16.26
CA GLN A 156 14.53 -11.46 -16.14
C GLN A 156 13.29 -10.74 -15.63
N LEU A 157 13.45 -9.92 -14.59
CA LEU A 157 12.35 -9.13 -14.02
C LEU A 157 11.75 -8.15 -15.03
N ASP A 158 12.57 -7.53 -15.88
CA ASP A 158 12.11 -6.61 -16.93
C ASP A 158 11.13 -7.30 -17.91
N LYS A 159 11.24 -8.61 -18.13
CA LYS A 159 10.28 -9.38 -18.93
C LYS A 159 8.92 -9.53 -18.26
N PHE A 160 8.87 -9.38 -16.94
CA PHE A 160 7.65 -9.50 -16.15
C PHE A 160 7.01 -8.14 -15.84
N LEU A 161 7.74 -7.03 -16.02
CA LEU A 161 7.21 -5.67 -15.88
C LEU A 161 6.30 -5.27 -17.05
N ASP A 162 6.59 -5.77 -18.24
CA ASP A 162 5.73 -5.68 -19.43
C ASP A 162 5.49 -7.10 -19.98
N PRO A 163 4.74 -7.94 -19.24
CA PRO A 163 4.64 -9.34 -19.57
C PRO A 163 3.68 -9.55 -20.73
N ASP A 164 4.14 -10.29 -21.74
CA ASP A 164 3.24 -11.06 -22.60
C ASP A 164 2.73 -12.25 -21.77
N PRO A 165 1.41 -12.33 -21.45
CA PRO A 165 0.86 -13.41 -20.65
C PRO A 165 1.19 -14.80 -21.21
N VAL A 166 1.28 -14.93 -22.54
CA VAL A 166 1.62 -16.19 -23.21
C VAL A 166 3.08 -16.57 -22.95
N ALA A 167 3.99 -15.60 -22.94
CA ALA A 167 5.40 -15.81 -22.64
C ALA A 167 5.60 -16.20 -21.17
N LEU A 168 4.90 -15.52 -20.25
CA LEU A 168 4.99 -15.78 -18.81
C LEU A 168 4.52 -17.19 -18.43
N LEU A 169 3.42 -17.63 -19.06
CA LEU A 169 2.90 -18.99 -18.89
C LEU A 169 3.80 -20.05 -19.55
N GLY A 170 4.48 -19.71 -20.64
CA GLY A 170 5.42 -20.59 -21.32
C GLY A 170 6.56 -21.06 -20.41
N ASP A 171 7.14 -20.14 -19.64
CA ASP A 171 8.24 -20.41 -18.71
C ASP A 171 7.78 -21.28 -17.53
N VAL A 172 6.61 -20.99 -16.94
CA VAL A 172 6.08 -21.76 -15.79
C VAL A 172 5.66 -23.19 -16.17
N THR A 173 5.08 -23.35 -17.36
CA THR A 173 4.42 -24.63 -17.74
C THR A 173 5.38 -25.65 -18.36
N ASN A 174 6.49 -25.21 -18.97
CA ASN A 174 7.35 -26.11 -19.75
C ASN A 174 8.59 -26.61 -18.98
N GLU A 175 9.07 -25.88 -17.99
CA GLU A 175 10.33 -26.20 -17.31
C GLU A 175 10.24 -27.43 -16.38
N SER A 176 9.08 -27.70 -15.79
CA SER A 176 8.93 -28.78 -14.79
C SER A 176 7.83 -29.79 -15.13
N ALA A 177 7.98 -31.03 -14.62
CA ALA A 177 6.93 -32.04 -14.71
C ALA A 177 5.63 -31.61 -14.00
N TRP A 178 5.77 -30.78 -12.96
CA TRP A 178 4.66 -30.13 -12.27
C TRP A 178 3.96 -29.11 -13.17
N GLY A 179 4.71 -28.20 -13.78
CA GLY A 179 4.17 -27.19 -14.71
C GLY A 179 3.38 -27.82 -15.86
N ARG A 180 3.88 -28.91 -16.44
CA ARG A 180 3.17 -29.65 -17.50
C ARG A 180 1.86 -30.27 -17.02
N LYS A 181 1.85 -30.81 -15.79
CA LYS A 181 0.65 -31.40 -15.18
C LYS A 181 -0.43 -30.33 -14.90
N TYR A 182 -0.03 -29.15 -14.42
CA TYR A 182 -0.93 -28.07 -14.01
C TYR A 182 -1.02 -26.92 -15.04
N ARG A 183 -0.71 -27.21 -16.31
CA ARG A 183 -0.71 -26.21 -17.39
C ARG A 183 -2.03 -25.44 -17.49
N LYS A 184 -3.16 -26.15 -17.50
CA LYS A 184 -4.49 -25.54 -17.58
C LYS A 184 -4.80 -24.60 -16.40
N LEU A 185 -4.30 -24.93 -15.21
CA LEU A 185 -4.45 -24.07 -14.04
C LEU A 185 -3.60 -22.82 -14.20
N SER A 186 -2.34 -22.97 -14.63
CA SER A 186 -1.46 -21.82 -14.85
C SER A 186 -2.06 -20.89 -15.91
N GLU A 187 -2.57 -21.43 -17.02
CA GLU A 187 -3.26 -20.66 -18.07
C GLU A 187 -4.47 -19.90 -17.53
N ALA A 188 -5.31 -20.54 -16.70
CA ALA A 188 -6.45 -19.87 -16.08
C ALA A 188 -6.03 -18.73 -15.13
N ILE A 189 -4.95 -18.91 -14.37
CA ILE A 189 -4.40 -17.86 -13.50
C ILE A 189 -3.81 -16.72 -14.35
N GLY A 190 -3.13 -17.03 -15.45
CA GLY A 190 -2.60 -16.02 -16.38
C GLY A 190 -3.71 -15.15 -16.98
N HIS A 191 -4.82 -15.77 -17.40
CA HIS A 191 -6.00 -15.03 -17.87
C HIS A 191 -6.62 -14.15 -16.78
N LEU A 192 -6.68 -14.63 -15.53
CA LEU A 192 -7.14 -13.79 -14.41
C LEU A 192 -6.27 -12.54 -14.25
N ILE A 193 -4.94 -12.68 -14.34
CA ILE A 193 -4.03 -11.53 -14.23
C ILE A 193 -4.22 -10.56 -15.40
N GLU A 194 -4.43 -11.08 -16.60
CA GLU A 194 -4.71 -10.29 -17.79
C GLU A 194 -6.03 -9.53 -17.69
N ASP A 195 -7.11 -10.20 -17.25
CA ASP A 195 -8.45 -9.61 -17.10
C ASP A 195 -8.46 -8.45 -16.10
N PHE A 196 -7.68 -8.55 -15.02
CA PHE A 196 -7.50 -7.46 -14.06
C PHE A 196 -6.50 -6.39 -14.54
N SER A 197 -6.18 -6.38 -15.84
CA SER A 197 -5.27 -5.43 -16.49
C SER A 197 -3.97 -5.30 -15.73
N LEU A 198 -3.24 -6.41 -15.61
CA LEU A 198 -1.87 -6.51 -15.09
C LEU A 198 -1.60 -5.56 -13.93
N VAL A 199 -1.70 -6.08 -12.70
CA VAL A 199 -1.08 -5.49 -11.51
C VAL A 199 0.28 -4.93 -11.90
N ARG A 200 0.35 -3.61 -12.07
CA ARG A 200 1.55 -2.95 -12.56
C ARG A 200 2.43 -2.74 -11.37
N PHE A 201 3.65 -3.24 -11.48
CA PHE A 201 4.68 -3.01 -10.49
C PHE A 201 5.55 -1.83 -10.89
N VAL A 202 5.75 -0.91 -9.95
CA VAL A 202 6.68 0.20 -10.08
C VAL A 202 8.02 -0.23 -9.51
N PRO A 203 9.10 -0.32 -10.31
CA PRO A 203 10.42 -0.64 -9.77
C PRO A 203 10.95 0.53 -8.94
N LEU A 204 11.34 0.26 -7.70
CA LEU A 204 11.91 1.24 -6.78
C LEU A 204 13.37 0.93 -6.48
N ASN A 205 14.24 1.90 -6.76
CA ASN A 205 15.62 1.93 -6.29
C ASN A 205 15.85 3.17 -5.43
N ILE A 206 16.01 2.97 -4.13
CA ILE A 206 16.20 4.05 -3.16
C ILE A 206 17.49 4.87 -3.39
N ASN A 207 18.46 4.34 -4.13
CA ASN A 207 19.69 5.05 -4.46
C ASN A 207 19.54 5.95 -5.70
N VAL A 208 18.37 5.94 -6.37
CA VAL A 208 18.09 6.71 -7.58
C VAL A 208 16.93 7.66 -7.30
N GLU A 209 17.23 8.95 -7.20
CA GLU A 209 16.24 10.00 -6.87
C GLU A 209 15.07 10.05 -7.86
N GLU A 210 15.34 9.88 -9.16
CA GLU A 210 14.30 9.79 -10.21
C GLU A 210 13.32 8.64 -9.96
N SER A 211 13.80 7.49 -9.45
CA SER A 211 12.95 6.35 -9.13
C SER A 211 11.98 6.64 -7.97
N ILE A 212 12.42 7.45 -7.01
CA ILE A 212 11.59 7.90 -5.89
C ILE A 212 10.58 8.94 -6.39
N ALA A 213 11.02 9.89 -7.22
CA ALA A 213 10.15 10.90 -7.80
C ALA A 213 9.05 10.30 -8.68
N ASP A 214 9.37 9.30 -9.50
CA ASP A 214 8.40 8.57 -10.33
C ASP A 214 7.36 7.83 -9.50
N LEU A 215 7.76 7.27 -8.36
CA LEU A 215 6.84 6.61 -7.42
C LEU A 215 5.92 7.64 -6.76
N LEU A 216 6.49 8.75 -6.28
CA LEU A 216 5.73 9.83 -5.67
C LEU A 216 4.68 10.37 -6.67
N TYR A 217 5.09 10.68 -7.91
CA TYR A 217 4.17 11.14 -8.95
C TYR A 217 3.00 10.18 -9.20
N GLN A 218 3.25 8.87 -9.15
CA GLN A 218 2.18 7.88 -9.29
C GLN A 218 1.25 7.86 -8.08
N ILE A 219 1.78 7.97 -6.87
CA ILE A 219 0.98 8.07 -5.65
C ILE A 219 0.11 9.32 -5.71
N ASP A 220 0.69 10.48 -6.04
CA ASP A 220 0.01 11.77 -6.15
C ASP A 220 -1.17 11.69 -7.12
N HIS A 221 -0.94 11.12 -8.30
CA HIS A 221 -1.99 10.90 -9.29
C HIS A 221 -3.09 9.94 -8.78
N VAL A 222 -2.73 8.92 -8.01
CA VAL A 222 -3.70 7.95 -7.47
C VAL A 222 -4.56 8.56 -6.36
N ILE A 223 -3.99 9.40 -5.49
CA ILE A 223 -4.74 10.11 -4.43
C ILE A 223 -5.33 11.45 -4.91
N GLN A 224 -5.09 11.83 -6.16
CA GLN A 224 -5.49 13.12 -6.75
C GLN A 224 -4.97 14.33 -5.95
N TYR A 225 -3.74 14.20 -5.43
CA TYR A 225 -3.10 15.27 -4.67
C TYR A 225 -2.92 16.51 -5.55
N GLY A 226 -3.30 17.68 -5.01
CA GLY A 226 -3.20 18.97 -5.72
C GLY A 226 -4.24 19.24 -6.83
N GLU A 227 -5.12 18.30 -7.19
CA GLU A 227 -6.14 18.55 -8.24
C GLU A 227 -7.26 19.51 -7.82
N GLU A 228 -7.47 19.71 -6.51
CA GLU A 228 -8.46 20.68 -5.98
C GLU A 228 -7.92 22.12 -5.90
N GLY A 229 -6.65 22.35 -6.26
CA GLY A 229 -5.99 23.66 -6.23
C GLY A 229 -6.36 24.62 -7.38
N ASP A 230 -7.04 24.16 -8.42
CA ASP A 230 -7.52 24.96 -9.56
C ASP A 230 -9.06 24.85 -9.60
N VAL A 231 -9.90 25.88 -9.43
CA VAL A 231 -9.89 27.22 -10.02
C VAL A 231 -10.65 28.16 -9.06
N LYS A 232 -9.97 29.10 -8.38
CA LYS A 232 -10.66 30.32 -7.93
C LYS A 232 -10.95 31.13 -9.19
N THR A 233 -12.13 30.91 -9.79
CA THR A 233 -12.62 31.78 -10.86
C THR A 233 -12.70 33.17 -10.24
N ARG A 234 -11.70 34.02 -10.55
CA ARG A 234 -11.89 35.45 -10.41
C ARG A 234 -13.05 35.78 -11.32
N ASP A 235 -14.23 35.89 -10.74
CA ASP A 235 -15.37 36.51 -11.42
C ASP A 235 -14.84 37.84 -11.95
N PHE A 236 -14.73 37.94 -13.27
CA PHE A 236 -14.45 39.20 -13.94
C PHE A 236 -15.68 40.08 -13.72
N GLY A 237 -15.72 40.74 -12.56
CA GLY A 237 -16.67 41.80 -12.28
C GLY A 237 -16.55 42.87 -13.38
N PRO A 238 -17.68 43.50 -13.76
CA PRO A 238 -17.67 44.52 -14.80
C PRO A 238 -16.69 45.64 -14.45
N PRO A 239 -16.00 46.25 -15.45
CA PRO A 239 -15.01 47.29 -15.20
C PRO A 239 -15.64 48.46 -14.45
N GLU A 240 -14.98 48.91 -13.39
CA GLU A 240 -15.37 50.10 -12.64
C GLU A 240 -15.42 51.31 -13.59
N PRO A 241 -16.45 52.17 -13.51
CA PRO A 241 -16.52 53.35 -14.35
C PRO A 241 -15.38 54.32 -14.00
N GLU A 242 -14.65 54.76 -15.03
CA GLU A 242 -13.64 55.83 -14.90
C GLU A 242 -14.32 57.09 -14.36
N GLU A 243 -13.88 57.53 -13.17
CA GLU A 243 -14.26 58.83 -12.61
C GLU A 243 -13.47 59.94 -13.33
N ASP A 244 -14.17 60.76 -14.11
CA ASP A 244 -13.72 62.08 -14.60
C ASP A 244 -14.22 63.20 -13.68
#